data_AF-A0A2N2FEM6-F1
#
_entry.id   AF-A0A2N2FEM6-F1
#
_cell.length_a   1.000
_cell.length_b   1.000
_cell.length_c   1.000
_cell.angle_alpha   90.00
_cell.angle_beta   90.00
_cell.angle_gamma   90.00
#
_symmetry.space_group_name_H-M   'P 1'
#
loop_
_entity.id
_entity.type
_entity.pdbx_description
1 polymer ?
#
loop_
_entity_poly.entity_id
_entity_poly.type
_entity_poly.pdbx_seq_one_letter_code
_entity_poly.pdbx_strand_id
1 'polypeptide(L)'
;MNGVERINAERERQKTVKGYTPEHDLQHSYTELAQASSCYLAVDPEPIVRLRWPWSPASFKRKNFPRPSIRDMEKGGALAAAAIDLRLAHDPTEDAG
;
A
#
# COMPACT_ATOMS: atom_id res chain seq x y z
N MET A 1 0.32 5.21 20.20
CA MET A 1 0.55 5.41 18.76
C MET A 1 -0.76 5.77 18.07
N ASN A 2 -0.83 6.92 17.41
CA ASN A 2 -1.93 7.35 16.55
C ASN A 2 -1.85 6.68 15.16
N GLY A 3 -2.80 6.99 14.26
CA GLY A 3 -2.86 6.37 12.93
C GLY A 3 -1.61 6.61 12.07
N VAL A 4 -1.10 7.85 12.05
CA VAL A 4 0.09 8.23 11.28
C VAL A 4 1.31 7.47 11.77
N GLU A 5 1.52 7.41 13.08
CA GLU A 5 2.64 6.69 13.69
C GLU A 5 2.62 5.20 13.36
N ARG A 6 1.43 4.58 13.30
CA ARG A 6 1.28 3.15 12.96
C ARG A 6 1.55 2.88 11.48
N ILE A 7 1.12 3.77 10.59
CA ILE A 7 1.44 3.70 9.15
C ILE A 7 2.95 3.82 8.94
N ASN A 8 3.59 4.78 9.60
CA ASN A 8 5.03 4.96 9.52
C ASN A 8 5.78 3.72 10.02
N ALA A 9 5.39 3.17 11.18
CA ALA A 9 5.97 1.93 11.70
C ALA A 9 5.80 0.73 10.76
N GLU A 10 4.65 0.60 10.08
CA GLU A 10 4.46 -0.45 9.09
C GLU A 10 5.28 -0.20 7.82
N ARG A 11 5.45 1.05 7.38
CA ARG A 11 6.33 1.38 6.25
C ARG A 11 7.79 1.03 6.56
N GLU A 12 8.27 1.35 7.75
CA GLU A 12 9.60 0.91 8.21
C GLU A 12 9.72 -0.61 8.26
N ARG A 13 8.69 -1.32 8.74
CA ARG A 13 8.68 -2.78 8.73
C ARG A 13 8.71 -3.35 7.32
N GLN A 14 8.00 -2.76 6.36
CA GLN A 14 8.03 -3.19 4.96
C GLN A 14 9.44 -3.05 4.38
N LYS A 15 10.13 -1.93 4.63
CA LYS A 15 11.52 -1.73 4.20
C LYS A 15 12.47 -2.72 4.87
N THR A 16 12.44 -2.83 6.20
CA THR A 16 13.46 -3.55 6.98
C THR A 16 13.24 -5.06 7.07
N VAL A 17 11.99 -5.53 7.13
CA VAL A 17 11.66 -6.96 7.31
C VAL A 17 11.31 -7.63 5.98
N LYS A 18 10.67 -6.91 5.07
CA LYS A 18 10.27 -7.48 3.77
C LYS A 18 11.19 -7.11 2.61
N GLY A 19 12.10 -6.15 2.81
CA GLY A 19 12.98 -5.65 1.75
C GLY A 19 12.25 -4.78 0.71
N TYR A 20 11.09 -4.20 1.05
CA TYR A 20 10.37 -3.28 0.15
C TYR A 20 10.99 -1.88 0.23
N THR A 21 12.26 -1.79 -0.18
CA THR A 21 13.03 -0.55 -0.24
C THR A 21 12.51 0.36 -1.37
N PRO A 22 12.89 1.65 -1.42
CA PRO A 22 12.57 2.50 -2.57
C PRO A 22 12.99 1.89 -3.91
N GLU A 23 14.12 1.18 -3.97
CA GLU A 23 14.60 0.49 -5.17
C GLU A 23 13.73 -0.73 -5.55
N HIS A 24 13.19 -1.44 -4.56
CA HIS A 24 12.18 -2.46 -4.80
C HIS A 24 10.89 -1.83 -5.33
N ASP A 25 10.44 -0.73 -4.73
CA ASP A 25 9.21 -0.06 -5.12
C ASP A 25 9.28 0.45 -6.57
N LEU A 26 10.44 0.90 -7.04
CA LEU A 26 10.70 1.26 -8.45
C LEU A 26 10.50 0.10 -9.45
N GLN A 27 10.43 -1.15 -8.99
CA GLN A 27 10.05 -2.30 -9.85
C GLN A 27 8.54 -2.35 -10.12
N HIS A 28 7.77 -1.49 -9.47
CA HIS A 28 6.33 -1.30 -9.65
C HIS A 28 6.04 0.13 -10.09
N SER A 29 4.89 0.34 -10.71
CA SER A 29 4.35 1.68 -10.95
C SER A 29 3.70 2.24 -9.68
N TYR A 30 3.67 3.58 -9.56
CA TYR A 30 2.96 4.25 -8.46
C TYR A 30 1.47 3.89 -8.45
N THR A 31 0.86 3.65 -9.62
CA THR A 31 -0.55 3.25 -9.74
C THR A 31 -0.78 1.83 -9.22
N GLU A 32 0.14 0.88 -9.45
CA GLU A 32 0.07 -0.46 -8.85
C GLU A 32 0.15 -0.40 -7.32
N LEU A 33 1.06 0.39 -6.75
CA LEU A 33 1.16 0.56 -5.29
C LEU A 33 -0.11 1.21 -4.71
N ALA A 34 -0.66 2.23 -5.37
CA ALA A 34 -1.91 2.86 -4.98
C ALA A 34 -3.10 1.88 -5.07
N GLN A 35 -3.17 1.07 -6.12
CA GLN A 35 -4.17 0.03 -6.28
C GLN A 35 -4.06 -1.04 -5.18
N ALA A 36 -2.85 -1.50 -4.87
CA ALA A 36 -2.60 -2.42 -3.76
C ALA A 36 -3.02 -1.84 -2.41
N SER A 37 -2.73 -0.55 -2.17
CA SER A 37 -3.19 0.18 -0.99
C SER A 37 -4.71 0.16 -0.87
N SER A 38 -5.42 0.50 -1.96
CA SER A 38 -6.88 0.49 -2.00
C SER A 38 -7.46 -0.88 -1.65
N CYS A 39 -6.83 -1.98 -2.08
CA CYS A 39 -7.28 -3.33 -1.76
C CYS A 39 -7.19 -3.65 -0.26
N TYR A 40 -6.20 -3.09 0.44
CA TYR A 40 -6.09 -3.22 1.89
C TYR A 40 -7.11 -2.35 2.65
N LEU A 41 -7.53 -1.23 2.07
CA LEU A 41 -8.47 -0.27 2.68
C LEU A 41 -9.94 -0.51 2.28
N ALA A 42 -10.18 -1.31 1.25
CA ALA A 42 -11.50 -1.50 0.65
C ALA A 42 -12.52 -2.04 1.66
N VAL A 43 -13.74 -1.49 1.57
CA VAL A 43 -14.93 -1.96 2.30
C VAL A 43 -15.84 -2.84 1.43
N ASP A 44 -15.32 -3.28 0.28
CA ASP A 44 -16.00 -4.15 -0.69
C ASP A 44 -15.94 -5.64 -0.28
N PRO A 45 -16.85 -6.48 -0.83
CA PRO A 45 -16.77 -7.94 -0.71
C PRO A 45 -15.44 -8.53 -1.22
N GLU A 46 -15.00 -9.62 -0.59
CA GLU A 46 -13.72 -10.28 -0.88
C GLU A 46 -13.46 -10.57 -2.37
N PRO A 47 -14.42 -11.11 -3.16
CA PRO A 47 -14.16 -11.42 -4.57
C PRO A 47 -13.78 -10.19 -5.39
N ILE A 48 -14.44 -9.05 -5.14
CA ILE A 48 -14.17 -7.78 -5.83
C ILE A 48 -12.78 -7.26 -5.48
N VAL A 49 -12.42 -7.31 -4.18
CA VAL A 49 -11.10 -6.85 -3.73
C VAL A 49 -9.99 -7.72 -4.30
N ARG A 50 -10.16 -9.05 -4.33
CA ARG A 50 -9.17 -9.97 -4.91
C ARG A 50 -8.97 -9.76 -6.41
N LEU A 51 -10.05 -9.50 -7.15
CA LEU A 51 -9.98 -9.19 -8.58
C LEU A 51 -9.22 -7.89 -8.88
N ARG A 52 -9.26 -6.91 -7.97
CA ARG A 52 -8.53 -5.65 -8.10
C ARG A 52 -7.08 -5.72 -7.62
N TRP A 53 -6.62 -6.81 -7.04
CA TRP A 53 -5.22 -6.91 -6.60
C TRP A 53 -4.28 -6.86 -7.82
N PRO A 54 -3.29 -5.95 -7.86
CA PRO A 54 -2.51 -5.70 -9.08
C PRO A 54 -1.44 -6.76 -9.35
N TRP A 55 -1.15 -7.64 -8.38
CA TRP A 55 -0.10 -8.65 -8.50
C TRP A 55 -0.68 -10.07 -8.42
N SER A 56 0.20 -11.07 -8.40
CA SER A 56 -0.20 -12.47 -8.25
C SER A 56 -1.19 -12.65 -7.08
N PRO A 57 -2.33 -13.35 -7.27
CA PRO A 57 -3.30 -13.60 -6.21
C PRO A 57 -2.69 -14.24 -4.94
N ALA A 58 -1.62 -15.02 -5.10
CA ALA A 58 -0.92 -15.68 -3.98
C ALA A 58 -0.17 -14.70 -3.06
N SER A 59 0.17 -13.49 -3.55
CA SER A 59 0.84 -12.46 -2.76
C SER A 59 -0.12 -11.66 -1.88
N PHE A 60 -1.43 -11.74 -2.14
CA PHE A 60 -2.44 -11.02 -1.37
C PHE A 60 -2.68 -11.67 0.01
N LYS A 61 -2.40 -10.93 1.09
CA LYS A 61 -2.42 -11.46 2.47
C LYS A 61 -3.55 -10.92 3.35
N ARG A 62 -4.45 -10.09 2.82
CA ARG A 62 -5.63 -9.62 3.57
C ARG A 62 -6.61 -10.78 3.78
N LYS A 63 -7.16 -10.87 4.99
CA LYS A 63 -8.14 -11.90 5.38
C LYS A 63 -9.46 -11.34 5.91
N ASN A 64 -9.47 -10.08 6.37
CA ASN A 64 -10.65 -9.46 6.95
C ASN A 64 -11.47 -8.76 5.87
N PHE A 65 -12.67 -9.26 5.62
CA PHE A 65 -13.64 -8.71 4.68
C PHE A 65 -15.02 -8.64 5.33
N PRO A 66 -15.89 -7.74 4.87
CA PRO A 66 -15.61 -6.65 3.92
C PRO A 66 -14.83 -5.50 4.57
N ARG A 67 -14.87 -5.38 5.90
CA ARG A 67 -14.19 -4.31 6.64
C ARG A 67 -12.71 -4.63 6.91
N PRO A 68 -11.79 -3.68 6.64
CA PRO A 68 -10.38 -3.88 6.97
C PRO A 68 -10.15 -3.78 8.48
N SER A 69 -9.20 -4.56 8.99
CA SER A 69 -8.69 -4.39 10.35
C SER A 69 -7.74 -3.19 10.44
N ILE A 70 -7.39 -2.75 11.66
CA ILE A 70 -6.32 -1.77 11.87
C ILE A 70 -5.01 -2.23 11.19
N ARG A 71 -4.70 -3.52 11.24
CA ARG A 71 -3.49 -4.09 10.61
C ARG A 71 -3.53 -4.03 9.08
N ASP A 72 -4.71 -4.10 8.49
CA ASP A 72 -4.90 -3.93 7.05
C ASP A 72 -4.77 -2.45 6.67
N MET A 73 -5.33 -1.54 7.49
CA MET A 73 -5.18 -0.09 7.32
C MET A 73 -3.71 0.37 7.41
N GLU A 74 -2.93 -0.18 8.35
CA GLU A 74 -1.49 0.05 8.45
C GLU A 74 -0.76 -0.30 7.15
N LYS A 75 -1.02 -1.50 6.59
CA LYS A 75 -0.40 -1.95 5.34
C LYS A 75 -0.83 -1.10 4.15
N GLY A 76 -2.12 -0.76 4.09
CA GLY A 76 -2.68 0.10 3.05
C GLY A 76 -2.05 1.49 3.08
N GLY A 77 -2.00 2.12 4.26
CA GLY A 77 -1.35 3.42 4.43
C GLY A 77 0.14 3.39 4.08
N ALA A 78 0.86 2.33 4.47
CA ALA A 78 2.27 2.18 4.12
C ALA A 78 2.49 2.03 2.60
N LEU A 79 1.62 1.30 1.90
CA LEU A 79 1.65 1.20 0.43
C LEU A 79 1.29 2.53 -0.25
N ALA A 80 0.37 3.31 0.33
CA ALA A 80 0.04 4.64 -0.16
C ALA A 80 1.25 5.60 -0.03
N ALA A 81 1.96 5.55 1.09
CA ALA A 81 3.19 6.32 1.27
C ALA A 81 4.23 5.97 0.20
N ALA A 82 4.46 4.68 -0.06
CA ALA A 82 5.36 4.24 -1.12
C ALA A 82 4.92 4.73 -2.53
N ALA A 83 3.61 4.72 -2.81
CA ALA A 83 3.09 5.23 -4.08
C ALA A 83 3.34 6.74 -4.24
N ILE A 84 3.16 7.53 -3.17
CA ILE A 84 3.43 8.98 -3.16
C ILE A 84 4.92 9.24 -3.39
N ASP A 85 5.80 8.53 -2.65
CA ASP A 85 7.25 8.64 -2.81
C ASP A 85 7.67 8.39 -4.27
N LEU A 86 7.12 7.35 -4.91
CA LEU A 86 7.38 7.08 -6.32
C LEU A 86 6.82 8.17 -7.24
N ARG A 87 5.59 8.64 -7.02
CA ARG A 87 4.97 9.66 -7.88
C ARG A 87 5.81 10.95 -7.86
N LEU A 88 6.24 11.38 -6.67
CA LEU A 88 7.10 12.53 -6.46
C LEU A 88 8.46 12.40 -7.15
N ALA A 89 9.04 11.19 -7.15
CA ALA A 89 10.29 10.91 -7.84
C ALA A 89 10.16 10.97 -9.38
N HIS A 90 8.97 10.70 -9.93
CA HIS A 90 8.72 10.71 -11.37
C HIS A 90 8.27 12.09 -11.90
N ASP A 91 7.66 12.94 -11.07
CA ASP A 91 7.17 14.26 -11.46
C ASP A 91 7.15 15.23 -10.26
N PRO A 92 8.27 15.89 -9.97
CA PRO A 92 8.40 16.75 -8.80
C PRO A 92 7.64 18.09 -8.91
N THR A 93 6.95 18.36 -10.02
CA THR A 93 6.33 19.67 -10.30
C THR A 93 4.84 19.77 -9.98
N GLU A 94 4.16 18.67 -9.71
CA GLU A 94 2.70 18.65 -9.48
C GLU A 94 2.25 18.86 -8.01
N ASP A 95 3.15 18.79 -7.03
CA ASP A 95 2.79 18.85 -5.59
C ASP A 95 2.75 20.26 -4.97
N ALA A 96 2.66 21.32 -5.80
CA ALA A 96 2.51 22.71 -5.36
C ALA A 96 1.04 23.13 -5.12
N GLY A 97 0.17 22.18 -4.76
CA GLY A 97 -1.26 22.38 -4.50
C GLY A 97 -1.60 22.71 -3.06
#